data_AF-A0A1G2KX30-F1
#
_entry.id   AF-A0A1G2KX30-F1
#
_cell.length_a   1.000
_cell.length_b   1.000
_cell.length_c   1.000
_cell.angle_alpha   90.00
_cell.angle_beta   90.00
_cell.angle_gamma   90.00
#
_symmetry.space_group_name_H-M   'P 1'
#
loop_
_entity.id
_entity.type
_entity.pdbx_description
1 polymer ?
#
loop_
_entity_poly.entity_id
_entity_poly.type
_entity_poly.pdbx_seq_one_letter_code
_entity_poly.pdbx_strand_id
1 'polypeptide(L)' 'MKMKELRGKLPEDLTMLLGERVGRLAELRFLMAQKKIKNVRETGAVRRDVARILTILKMLTPHS' A
#
# COMPACT_ATOMS: atom_id res chain seq x y z
N MET A 1 1.02 2.10 -8.12
CA MET A 1 1.75 3.39 -8.23
C MET A 1 3.14 3.24 -8.87
N LYS A 2 3.66 4.33 -9.47
CA LYS A 2 5.05 4.45 -9.95
C LYS A 2 5.96 4.91 -8.81
N MET A 3 7.13 4.27 -8.66
CA MET A 3 8.12 4.56 -7.61
C MET A 3 8.66 6.00 -7.67
N LYS A 4 8.70 6.62 -8.86
CA LYS A 4 9.23 7.97 -9.05
C LYS A 4 8.37 9.04 -8.37
N GLU A 5 7.05 8.92 -8.40
CA GLU A 5 6.14 9.88 -7.76
C GLU A 5 6.19 9.76 -6.23
N LEU A 6 6.38 8.54 -5.72
CA LEU A 6 6.47 8.28 -4.28
C LEU A 6 7.77 8.81 -3.66
N ARG A 7 8.87 8.90 -4.42
CA ARG A 7 10.13 9.51 -3.95
C ARG A 7 10.08 11.03 -3.80
N GLY A 8 9.16 11.71 -4.48
CA GLY A 8 9.00 13.16 -4.40
C GLY A 8 8.04 13.62 -3.30
N LYS A 9 7.31 12.70 -2.67
CA LYS A 9 6.37 12.99 -1.58
C LYS A 9 7.05 12.93 -0.22
N LEU A 10 6.54 13.72 0.72
CA LEU A 10 6.97 13.67 2.11
C LEU A 10 6.72 12.28 2.73
N PRO A 11 7.58 11.83 3.66
CA PRO A 11 7.38 10.57 4.37
C PRO A 11 6.04 10.52 5.14
N GLU A 12 5.55 11.67 5.59
CA GLU A 12 4.26 11.80 6.26
C GLU A 12 3.10 11.47 5.31
N ASP A 13 3.14 12.03 4.10
CA ASP A 13 2.13 11.80 3.05
C ASP A 13 2.13 10.33 2.60
N LEU A 14 3.32 9.72 2.50
CA LEU A 14 3.49 8.29 2.24
C LEU A 14 2.88 7.42 3.34
N THR A 15 3.03 7.82 4.60
CA THR A 15 2.45 7.11 5.76
C THR A 15 0.92 7.22 5.76
N MET A 16 0.39 8.37 5.39
CA MET A 16 -1.06 8.57 5.24
C MET A 16 -1.65 7.72 4.11
N LEU A 17 -0.97 7.69 2.95
CA LEU A 17 -1.30 6.83 1.82
C LEU A 17 -1.20 5.34 2.17
N LEU A 18 -0.19 4.96 2.96
CA LEU A 18 -0.05 3.60 3.47
C LEU A 18 -1.28 3.19 4.27
N GLY A 19 -1.73 4.05 5.19
CA GLY A 19 -2.92 3.81 6.01
C GLY A 19 -4.17 3.55 5.17
N GLU A 20 -4.42 4.39 4.15
CA GLU A 20 -5.56 4.22 3.24
C GLU A 20 -5.48 2.89 2.47
N ARG A 21 -4.29 2.54 1.97
CA ARG A 21 -4.07 1.28 1.21
C ARG A 21 -4.19 0.04 2.10
N VAL A 22 -3.75 0.11 3.34
CA VAL A 22 -3.92 -0.96 4.34
C VAL A 22 -5.38 -1.13 4.74
N GLY A 23 -6.12 -0.03 4.94
CA GLY A 23 -7.57 -0.07 5.19
C GLY A 23 -8.31 -0.75 4.03
N ARG A 24 -8.01 -0.34 2.80
CA ARG A 24 -8.57 -0.98 1.59
C ARG A 24 -8.18 -2.44 1.46
N LEU A 25 -6.96 -2.82 1.88
CA LEU A 25 -6.54 -4.22 1.95
C LEU A 25 -7.39 -5.02 2.95
N ALA A 26 -7.71 -4.43 4.11
CA ALA A 26 -8.54 -5.07 5.13
C ALA A 26 -9.97 -5.27 4.63
N GLU A 27 -10.56 -4.26 3.99
CA GLU A 27 -11.87 -4.40 3.32
C GLU A 27 -11.85 -5.49 2.25
N LEU A 28 -10.83 -5.49 1.39
CA LEU A 28 -10.66 -6.55 0.39
C LEU A 28 -10.48 -7.93 1.05
N ARG A 29 -9.76 -8.06 2.16
CA ARG A 29 -9.68 -9.32 2.90
C ARG A 29 -11.04 -9.75 3.45
N PHE A 30 -11.83 -8.81 3.96
CA PHE A 30 -13.16 -9.10 4.48
C PHE A 30 -14.13 -9.54 3.39
N LEU A 31 -14.14 -8.84 2.25
CA LEU A 31 -14.88 -9.23 1.05
C LEU A 31 -14.43 -10.60 0.52
N MET A 32 -13.13 -10.91 0.63
CA MET A 32 -12.55 -12.21 0.22
C MET A 32 -13.09 -13.34 1.07
N ALA A 33 -13.11 -13.13 2.39
CA ALA A 33 -13.66 -14.08 3.35
C ALA A 33 -15.15 -14.36 3.08
N GLN A 34 -15.89 -13.35 2.63
CA GLN A 34 -17.29 -13.49 2.21
C GLN A 34 -17.48 -14.20 0.84
N LYS A 35 -16.41 -14.67 0.17
CA LYS A 35 -16.45 -15.29 -1.18
C LYS A 35 -17.13 -14.45 -2.27
N LYS A 36 -17.42 -13.17 -2.02
CA LYS A 36 -18.01 -12.22 -2.98
C LYS A 36 -16.98 -11.52 -3.87
N ILE A 37 -15.71 -11.94 -3.83
CA ILE A 37 -14.67 -11.28 -4.62
C ILE A 37 -14.64 -11.78 -6.06
N LYS A 38 -15.01 -10.87 -6.97
CA LYS A 38 -14.66 -10.95 -8.39
C LYS A 38 -13.24 -10.41 -8.67
N ASN A 39 -12.71 -9.52 -7.82
CA ASN A 39 -11.47 -8.78 -8.05
C ASN A 39 -10.26 -9.27 -7.21
N VAL A 40 -9.92 -10.55 -7.30
CA VAL A 40 -8.71 -11.12 -6.64
C VAL A 40 -7.43 -10.39 -7.10
N ARG A 41 -7.39 -9.96 -8.37
CA ARG A 41 -6.27 -9.21 -8.96
C ARG A 41 -5.99 -7.89 -8.25
N GLU A 42 -7.01 -7.18 -7.81
CA GLU A 42 -6.81 -5.89 -7.11
C GLU A 42 -6.16 -6.08 -5.75
N THR A 43 -6.48 -7.15 -5.02
CA THR A 43 -5.84 -7.43 -3.73
C THR A 43 -4.32 -7.58 -3.88
N GLY A 44 -3.87 -8.29 -4.92
CA GLY A 44 -2.45 -8.43 -5.24
C GLY A 44 -1.80 -7.13 -5.73
N ALA A 45 -2.56 -6.23 -6.34
CA ALA A 45 -2.09 -4.90 -6.72
C ALA A 45 -1.91 -4.00 -5.50
N VAL A 46 -2.92 -3.93 -4.61
CA VAL A 46 -2.89 -3.14 -3.38
C VAL A 46 -1.76 -3.59 -2.46
N ARG A 47 -1.53 -4.91 -2.29
CA ARG A 47 -0.38 -5.43 -1.53
C ARG A 47 0.97 -4.96 -2.08
N ARG A 48 1.13 -4.99 -3.41
CA ARG A 48 2.38 -4.54 -4.06
C ARG A 48 2.59 -3.05 -3.91
N ASP A 49 1.51 -2.27 -3.96
CA ASP A 49 1.57 -0.82 -3.71
C ASP A 49 2.00 -0.52 -2.27
N VAL A 50 1.41 -1.19 -1.26
CA VAL A 50 1.81 -1.07 0.15
C VAL A 50 3.30 -1.43 0.34
N ALA A 51 3.74 -2.54 -0.24
CA ALA A 51 5.14 -2.97 -0.14
C ALA A 51 6.10 -1.93 -0.74
N ARG A 52 5.74 -1.33 -1.89
CA ARG A 52 6.55 -0.28 -2.53
C ARG A 52 6.64 0.98 -1.66
N ILE A 53 5.54 1.40 -1.04
CA ILE A 53 5.50 2.57 -0.15
C ILE A 53 6.40 2.32 1.07
N LEU A 54 6.30 1.15 1.70
CA LEU A 54 7.16 0.76 2.83
C LEU A 54 8.65 0.73 2.46
N THR A 55 8.99 0.20 1.28
CA THR A 55 10.38 0.19 0.81
C THR A 55 10.93 1.61 0.65
N ILE A 56 10.12 2.54 0.15
CA ILE A 56 10.54 3.94 -0.03
C ILE A 56 10.70 4.63 1.32
N LEU A 57 9.75 4.44 2.25
CA LEU A 57 9.87 4.96 3.62
C LEU A 57 11.16 4.46 4.27
N LYS A 58 11.46 3.17 4.15
CA LYS A 58 12.69 2.57 4.68
C LYS A 58 13.96 3.11 4.03
N MET A 59 13.93 3.42 2.73
CA MET A 59 15.06 4.09 2.06
C MET A 59 15.24 5.53 2.55
N LEU A 60 14.16 6.23 2.91
CA LEU A 60 14.19 7.61 3.38
C LEU A 60 14.64 7.72 4.85
N THR A 61 14.39 6.69 5.65
CA THR A 61 14.80 6.60 7.05
C THR A 61 15.81 5.47 7.25
N PRO A 62 17.07 5.66 6.82
CA PRO A 62 18.16 4.82 7.30
C PRO A 62 18.29 5.10 8.80
N HIS A 63 17.82 4.17 9.64
CA HIS A 63 18.16 4.20 11.06
C HIS A 63 19.69 4.17 11.16
N SER A 64 20.24 5.21 11.79
CA SER A 64 21.66 5.39 12.11
C SER A 64 22.15 4.33 13.08
#